data_AF-A0A813INV7-F1
#
_entry.id   AF-A0A813INV7-F1
#
_cell.length_a   1.000
_cell.length_b   1.000
_cell.length_c   1.000
_cell.angle_alpha   90.00
_cell.angle_beta   90.00
_cell.angle_gamma   90.00
#
_symmetry.space_group_name_H-M   'P 1'
#
loop_
_entity.id
_entity.type
_entity.pdbx_description
1 polymer ?
#
loop_
_entity_poly.entity_id
_entity_poly.type
_entity_poly.pdbx_seq_one_letter_code
_entity_poly.pdbx_strand_id
1 'polypeptide(L)'
;QFFLPSTFLKFPRDHSGCIAIVPFFTFVVRKVNLKQTRVQLSYYDALGCGYLREKDMENFIFEMIPTLPQLSTLQEEFYPFYVFTAVRKFFFFLDPKRTGRVHIRDLLSSPILPELYELRQEQPLGASEAESNWFSMQSALKVYGAYLFLDVDQNGMLSRNELSRYGSGMLTDVFIDRVFEEYQTYRDSESGEREMDYKTFLDFVLAMENKNSRPAIQYFWKMIDINHKGYIDSFVIHYFFRAVLNMLQSRHPDIASVDDVKDEIFDMVKSKDPCKISVEDLVECRQGGTVLSMLIDAAAFWRYDNRESLMMEQDDDDL
;
A
#
# COMPACT_ATOMS: atom_id res chain seq x y z
N GLN A 1 23.51 25.58 -18.84
CA GLN A 1 22.29 25.81 -18.04
C GLN A 1 22.21 25.04 -16.71
N PHE A 2 22.92 23.92 -16.52
CA PHE A 2 22.87 23.15 -15.26
C PHE A 2 23.79 23.70 -14.16
N PHE A 3 24.93 24.29 -14.52
CA PHE A 3 25.91 24.86 -13.61
C PHE A 3 25.71 26.38 -13.46
N LEU A 4 24.68 26.78 -12.72
CA LEU A 4 24.42 28.19 -12.35
C LEU A 4 24.98 28.45 -10.94
N PRO A 5 25.30 29.72 -10.56
CA PRO A 5 25.73 30.04 -9.21
C PRO A 5 24.77 29.52 -8.13
N SER A 6 23.45 29.63 -8.35
CA SER A 6 22.42 29.10 -7.46
C SER A 6 22.37 27.57 -7.37
N THR A 7 22.81 26.85 -8.40
CA THR A 7 22.99 25.39 -8.34
C THR A 7 24.28 25.03 -7.61
N PHE A 8 25.37 25.74 -7.89
CA PHE A 8 26.68 25.51 -7.28
C PHE A 8 26.62 25.61 -5.76
N LEU A 9 25.92 26.62 -5.23
CA LEU A 9 25.74 26.83 -3.80
C LEU A 9 24.95 25.73 -3.08
N LYS A 10 24.33 24.79 -3.80
CA LYS A 10 23.61 23.64 -3.21
C LYS A 10 24.53 22.48 -2.83
N PHE A 11 25.78 22.48 -3.29
CA PHE A 11 26.72 21.39 -3.04
C PHE A 11 27.71 21.77 -1.93
N PRO A 12 28.13 20.79 -1.10
CA PRO A 12 29.26 20.97 -0.21
C PRO A 12 30.49 21.41 -1.01
N ARG A 13 31.21 22.39 -0.47
CA ARG A 13 32.43 22.94 -1.06
C ARG A 13 33.62 22.59 -0.20
N ASP A 14 34.75 22.28 -0.82
CA ASP A 14 36.01 22.11 -0.11
C ASP A 14 36.63 23.45 0.30
N HIS A 15 37.78 23.40 0.98
CA HIS A 15 38.53 24.58 1.43
C HIS A 15 38.97 25.51 0.28
N SER A 16 39.06 24.98 -0.94
CA SER A 16 39.39 25.72 -2.17
C SER A 16 38.14 26.28 -2.86
N GLY A 17 36.95 26.03 -2.30
CA GLY A 17 35.67 26.44 -2.87
C GLY A 17 35.18 25.54 -4.00
N CYS A 18 35.79 24.39 -4.27
CA CYS A 18 35.41 23.47 -5.34
C CYS A 18 34.29 22.51 -4.89
N ILE A 19 33.52 21.98 -5.85
CA ILE A 19 32.49 20.95 -5.58
C ILE A 19 32.94 19.60 -6.15
N ALA A 20 32.54 18.51 -5.49
CA ALA A 20 32.81 17.17 -5.98
C ALA A 20 32.04 16.87 -7.29
N ILE A 21 32.72 16.27 -8.27
CA ILE A 21 32.14 15.99 -9.59
C ILE A 21 31.05 14.92 -9.55
N VAL A 22 31.20 13.89 -8.72
CA VAL A 22 30.25 12.76 -8.67
C VAL A 22 28.85 13.21 -8.22
N PRO A 23 28.67 13.89 -7.07
CA PRO A 23 27.35 14.40 -6.67
C PRO A 23 26.75 15.37 -7.69
N PHE A 24 27.57 16.21 -8.32
CA PHE A 24 27.11 17.13 -9.36
C PHE A 24 26.65 16.39 -10.61
N PHE A 25 27.40 15.38 -11.06
CA PHE A 25 27.02 14.54 -12.19
C PHE A 25 25.69 13.82 -11.92
N THR A 26 25.52 13.19 -10.74
CA THR A 26 24.27 12.56 -10.33
C THR A 26 23.10 13.56 -10.35
N PHE A 27 23.30 14.79 -9.89
CA PHE A 27 22.29 15.84 -9.99
C PHE A 27 21.90 16.18 -11.43
N VAL A 28 22.89 16.32 -12.32
CA VAL A 28 22.63 16.60 -13.75
C VAL A 28 21.83 15.46 -14.37
N VAL A 29 22.25 14.21 -14.16
CA VAL A 29 21.54 13.02 -14.66
C VAL A 29 20.10 12.97 -14.14
N ARG A 30 19.88 13.13 -12.83
CA ARG A 30 18.53 13.17 -12.24
C ARG A 30 17.67 14.27 -12.87
N LYS A 31 18.23 15.47 -13.06
CA LYS A 31 17.48 16.60 -13.64
C LYS A 31 17.17 16.42 -15.12
N VAL A 32 18.05 15.76 -15.89
CA VAL A 32 17.78 15.39 -17.29
C VAL A 32 16.69 14.33 -17.34
N ASN A 33 16.79 13.27 -16.53
CA ASN A 33 15.80 12.20 -16.47
C ASN A 33 14.42 12.75 -16.11
N LEU A 34 14.30 13.58 -15.07
CA LEU A 34 13.02 14.21 -14.70
C LEU A 34 12.42 15.04 -15.83
N LYS A 35 13.24 15.75 -16.61
CA LYS A 35 12.77 16.51 -17.78
C LYS A 35 12.29 15.58 -18.89
N GLN A 36 13.05 14.52 -19.19
CA GLN A 36 12.66 13.53 -20.19
C GLN A 36 11.38 12.80 -19.79
N THR A 37 11.29 12.33 -18.55
CA THR A 37 10.07 11.71 -18.01
C THR A 37 8.89 12.65 -18.08
N ARG A 38 9.06 13.94 -17.73
CA ARG A 38 7.99 14.93 -17.87
C ARG A 38 7.49 15.05 -19.31
N VAL A 39 8.41 15.10 -20.27
CA VAL A 39 8.06 15.16 -21.71
C VAL A 39 7.32 13.89 -22.12
N GLN A 40 7.81 12.72 -21.73
CA GLN A 40 7.15 11.43 -21.99
C GLN A 40 5.73 11.40 -21.42
N LEU A 41 5.55 11.72 -20.13
CA LEU A 41 4.24 11.74 -19.48
C LEU A 41 3.29 12.76 -20.13
N SER A 42 3.82 13.88 -20.64
CA SER A 42 2.99 14.90 -21.32
C SER A 42 2.38 14.39 -22.64
N TYR A 43 2.95 13.34 -23.25
CA TYR A 43 2.37 12.71 -24.44
C TYR A 43 1.04 12.00 -24.12
N TYR A 44 0.87 11.50 -22.90
CA TYR A 44 -0.34 10.82 -22.45
C TYR A 44 -1.36 11.79 -21.82
N ASP A 45 -0.97 13.02 -21.50
CA ASP A 45 -1.89 14.09 -21.08
C ASP A 45 -2.47 14.81 -22.32
N ALA A 46 -3.31 14.10 -23.07
CA ALA A 46 -3.84 14.59 -24.35
C ALA A 46 -4.61 15.92 -24.25
N LEU A 47 -5.18 16.22 -23.08
CA LEU A 47 -5.93 17.45 -22.82
C LEU A 47 -5.08 18.55 -22.16
N GLY A 48 -3.80 18.29 -21.88
CA GLY A 48 -2.87 19.25 -21.25
C GLY A 48 -3.32 19.73 -19.87
N CYS A 49 -4.04 18.89 -19.12
CA CYS A 49 -4.60 19.24 -17.81
C CYS A 49 -3.60 19.10 -16.66
N GLY A 50 -2.41 18.57 -16.92
CA GLY A 50 -1.34 18.37 -15.94
C GLY A 50 -1.53 17.16 -15.03
N TYR A 51 -2.41 16.24 -15.38
CA TYR A 51 -2.65 14.98 -14.67
C TYR A 51 -2.88 13.84 -15.65
N LEU A 52 -2.61 12.61 -15.20
CA LEU A 52 -2.90 11.38 -15.91
C LEU A 52 -4.08 10.67 -15.25
N ARG A 53 -5.00 10.16 -16.07
CA ARG A 53 -6.03 9.22 -15.66
C ARG A 53 -5.49 7.80 -15.72
N GLU A 54 -6.27 6.87 -15.19
CA GLU A 54 -5.88 5.46 -15.12
C GLU A 54 -5.49 4.92 -16.50
N LYS A 55 -6.29 5.19 -17.53
CA LYS A 55 -5.98 4.72 -18.90
C LYS A 55 -4.69 5.32 -19.48
N ASP A 56 -4.42 6.59 -19.18
CA ASP A 56 -3.21 7.27 -19.64
C ASP A 56 -1.98 6.63 -19.00
N MET A 57 -2.07 6.29 -17.71
CA MET A 57 -1.02 5.61 -16.97
C MET A 57 -0.84 4.15 -17.41
N GLU A 58 -1.94 3.43 -17.69
CA GLU A 58 -1.89 2.07 -18.24
C GLU A 58 -1.12 2.04 -19.56
N ASN A 59 -1.42 2.96 -20.48
CA ASN A 59 -0.72 3.06 -21.76
C ASN A 59 0.77 3.37 -21.57
N PHE A 60 1.09 4.31 -20.67
CA PHE A 60 2.47 4.65 -20.34
C PHE A 60 3.28 3.47 -19.79
N ILE A 61 2.71 2.71 -18.85
CA ILE A 61 3.38 1.53 -18.29
C ILE A 61 3.51 0.44 -19.35
N PHE A 62 2.44 0.17 -20.12
CA PHE A 62 2.45 -0.85 -21.16
C PHE A 62 3.57 -0.61 -22.20
N GLU A 63 3.69 0.63 -22.70
CA GLU A 63 4.76 1.00 -23.63
C GLU A 63 6.16 0.97 -22.99
N MET A 64 6.25 1.08 -21.66
CA MET A 64 7.53 1.02 -20.95
C MET A 64 8.05 -0.40 -20.77
N ILE A 65 7.18 -1.41 -20.63
CA ILE A 65 7.58 -2.83 -20.39
C ILE A 65 8.75 -3.29 -21.27
N PRO A 66 8.70 -3.19 -22.63
CA PRO A 66 9.78 -3.69 -23.49
C PRO A 66 11.10 -2.92 -23.34
N THR A 67 11.09 -1.76 -22.67
CA THR A 67 12.28 -0.93 -22.43
C THR A 67 12.95 -1.22 -21.09
N LEU A 68 12.38 -2.08 -20.25
CA LEU A 68 12.89 -2.44 -18.92
C LEU A 68 13.60 -3.80 -18.99
N PRO A 69 14.94 -3.86 -18.91
CA PRO A 69 15.69 -5.12 -19.01
C PRO A 69 15.21 -6.18 -18.01
N GLN A 70 14.82 -5.76 -16.80
CA GLN A 70 14.37 -6.68 -15.75
C GLN A 70 12.99 -7.30 -16.00
N LEU A 71 12.24 -6.82 -17.00
CA LEU A 71 10.97 -7.40 -17.43
C LEU A 71 11.10 -8.15 -18.77
N SER A 72 12.31 -8.35 -19.28
CA SER A 72 12.54 -8.97 -20.59
C SER A 72 12.00 -10.40 -20.72
N THR A 73 11.86 -11.12 -19.60
CA THR A 73 11.31 -12.48 -19.54
C THR A 73 9.81 -12.53 -19.22
N LEU A 74 9.17 -11.38 -19.08
CA LEU A 74 7.75 -11.28 -18.78
C LEU A 74 6.94 -11.78 -19.98
N GLN A 75 6.02 -12.72 -19.76
CA GLN A 75 5.14 -13.23 -20.81
C GLN A 75 4.11 -12.18 -21.23
N GLU A 76 3.83 -12.07 -22.53
CA GLU A 76 2.91 -11.07 -23.09
C GLU A 76 1.48 -11.23 -22.55
N GLU A 77 1.06 -12.47 -22.28
CA GLU A 77 -0.23 -12.79 -21.67
C GLU A 77 -0.39 -12.17 -20.27
N PHE A 78 0.73 -11.92 -19.58
CA PHE A 78 0.75 -11.32 -18.26
C PHE A 78 0.82 -9.78 -18.28
N TYR A 79 1.04 -9.16 -19.45
CA TYR A 79 1.19 -7.70 -19.55
C TYR A 79 0.00 -6.92 -18.97
N PRO A 80 -1.28 -7.28 -19.23
CA PRO A 80 -2.41 -6.56 -18.66
C PRO A 80 -2.39 -6.54 -17.12
N PHE A 81 -2.07 -7.69 -16.51
CA PHE A 81 -2.00 -7.83 -15.05
C PHE A 81 -0.83 -7.03 -14.47
N TYR A 82 0.36 -7.12 -15.08
CA TYR A 82 1.51 -6.30 -14.69
C TYR A 82 1.20 -4.80 -14.75
N VAL A 83 0.57 -4.35 -15.84
CA VAL A 83 0.15 -2.95 -16.00
C VAL A 83 -0.79 -2.54 -14.87
N PHE A 84 -1.80 -3.35 -14.55
CA PHE A 84 -2.68 -3.06 -13.43
C PHE A 84 -1.92 -2.99 -12.11
N THR A 85 -1.06 -3.97 -11.81
CA THR A 85 -0.22 -3.99 -10.59
C THR A 85 0.60 -2.71 -10.44
N ALA A 86 1.29 -2.28 -11.50
CA ALA A 86 2.11 -1.07 -11.50
C ALA A 86 1.26 0.21 -11.37
N VAL A 87 0.18 0.32 -12.14
CA VAL A 87 -0.71 1.50 -12.12
C VAL A 87 -1.37 1.69 -10.75
N ARG A 88 -1.83 0.59 -10.12
CA ARG A 88 -2.46 0.66 -8.79
C ARG A 88 -1.52 1.23 -7.73
N LYS A 89 -0.21 0.92 -7.78
CA LYS A 89 0.78 1.54 -6.86
C LYS A 89 0.75 3.06 -6.94
N PHE A 90 0.76 3.63 -8.14
CA PHE A 90 0.72 5.08 -8.30
C PHE A 90 -0.61 5.67 -7.82
N PHE A 91 -1.75 5.10 -8.24
CA PHE A 91 -3.07 5.62 -7.86
C PHE A 91 -3.33 5.52 -6.36
N PHE A 92 -2.93 4.41 -5.73
CA PHE A 92 -3.12 4.19 -4.30
C PHE A 92 -2.43 5.27 -3.46
N PHE A 93 -1.18 5.62 -3.80
CA PHE A 93 -0.40 6.57 -3.01
C PHE A 93 -0.52 8.04 -3.46
N LEU A 94 -0.78 8.30 -4.74
CA LEU A 94 -0.80 9.65 -5.31
C LEU A 94 -2.22 10.18 -5.58
N ASP A 95 -3.25 9.35 -5.50
CA ASP A 95 -4.65 9.75 -5.56
C ASP A 95 -5.45 9.20 -4.36
N PRO A 96 -5.07 9.56 -3.11
CA PRO A 96 -5.71 9.03 -1.90
C PRO A 96 -7.20 9.39 -1.78
N LYS A 97 -7.63 10.44 -2.49
CA LYS A 97 -9.04 10.87 -2.56
C LYS A 97 -9.83 10.17 -3.67
N ARG A 98 -9.20 9.26 -4.42
CA ARG A 98 -9.81 8.48 -5.52
C ARG A 98 -10.50 9.38 -6.55
N THR A 99 -9.86 10.48 -6.93
CA THR A 99 -10.36 11.43 -7.94
C THR A 99 -10.24 10.91 -9.38
N GLY A 100 -9.51 9.80 -9.57
CA GLY A 100 -9.16 9.24 -10.87
C GLY A 100 -8.06 10.05 -11.57
N ARG A 101 -7.26 10.80 -10.82
CA ARG A 101 -6.26 11.73 -11.37
C ARG A 101 -4.97 11.70 -10.56
N VAL A 102 -3.86 11.43 -11.25
CA VAL A 102 -2.50 11.56 -10.70
C VAL A 102 -1.82 12.75 -11.37
N HIS A 103 -1.51 13.79 -10.62
CA HIS A 103 -0.81 14.95 -11.16
C HIS A 103 0.63 14.58 -11.56
N ILE A 104 1.04 14.99 -12.77
CA ILE A 104 2.38 14.69 -13.31
C ILE A 104 3.48 15.20 -12.38
N ARG A 105 3.27 16.39 -11.79
CA ARG A 105 4.21 16.96 -10.82
C ARG A 105 4.40 16.04 -9.61
N ASP A 106 3.30 15.53 -9.07
CA ASP A 106 3.30 14.74 -7.84
C ASP A 106 3.93 13.37 -8.10
N LEU A 107 3.67 12.76 -9.27
CA LEU A 107 4.35 11.57 -9.78
C LEU A 107 5.87 11.79 -9.89
N LEU A 108 6.32 12.87 -10.52
CA LEU A 108 7.75 13.18 -10.70
C LEU A 108 8.48 13.44 -9.37
N SER A 109 7.78 13.92 -8.35
CA SER A 109 8.33 14.14 -7.00
C SER A 109 8.16 12.96 -6.06
N SER A 110 7.42 11.92 -6.47
CA SER A 110 7.13 10.76 -5.63
C SER A 110 8.36 9.87 -5.46
N PRO A 111 8.48 9.16 -4.32
CA PRO A 111 9.50 8.11 -4.16
C PRO A 111 9.22 6.87 -5.03
N ILE A 112 8.00 6.74 -5.56
CA ILE A 112 7.52 5.59 -6.32
C ILE A 112 8.15 5.51 -7.72
N LEU A 113 8.30 6.65 -8.39
CA LEU A 113 8.88 6.68 -9.74
C LEU A 113 10.34 6.16 -9.78
N PRO A 114 11.21 6.53 -8.83
CA PRO A 114 12.51 5.88 -8.66
C PRO A 114 12.46 4.35 -8.56
N GLU A 115 11.54 3.77 -7.78
CA GLU A 115 11.38 2.31 -7.65
C GLU A 115 11.13 1.65 -9.03
N LEU A 116 10.24 2.22 -9.85
CA LEU A 116 10.02 1.74 -11.23
C LEU A 116 11.29 1.85 -12.09
N TYR A 117 12.08 2.91 -11.91
CA TYR A 117 13.29 3.15 -12.69
C TYR A 117 14.48 2.29 -12.29
N GLU A 118 14.46 1.66 -11.11
CA GLU A 118 15.44 0.64 -10.75
C GLU A 118 15.43 -0.53 -11.74
N LEU A 119 14.28 -0.83 -12.35
CA LEU A 119 14.14 -1.87 -13.37
C LEU A 119 14.82 -1.55 -14.72
N ARG A 120 15.32 -0.32 -14.90
CA ARG A 120 16.14 0.06 -16.06
C ARG A 120 17.58 -0.42 -15.94
N GLN A 121 17.99 -0.91 -14.78
CA GLN A 121 19.33 -1.43 -14.58
C GLN A 121 19.50 -2.74 -15.34
N GLU A 122 20.62 -2.86 -16.06
CA GLU A 122 21.00 -4.08 -16.78
C GLU A 122 21.34 -5.23 -15.82
N GLN A 123 21.86 -4.90 -14.64
CA GLN A 123 22.09 -5.88 -13.60
C GLN A 123 20.74 -6.21 -12.93
N PRO A 124 20.40 -7.49 -12.78
CA PRO A 124 19.18 -7.89 -12.09
C PRO A 124 19.25 -7.44 -10.62
N LEU A 125 18.11 -7.04 -10.06
CA LEU A 125 17.99 -6.77 -8.62
C LEU A 125 18.37 -8.01 -7.82
N GLY A 126 18.97 -7.81 -6.65
CA GLY A 126 19.13 -8.89 -5.68
C GLY A 126 17.75 -9.42 -5.23
N ALA A 127 17.69 -10.65 -4.73
CA ALA A 127 16.41 -11.27 -4.34
C ALA A 127 15.61 -10.42 -3.34
N SER A 128 16.27 -9.91 -2.29
CA SER A 128 15.63 -9.04 -1.29
C SER A 128 15.17 -7.69 -1.88
N GLU A 129 15.95 -7.10 -2.78
CA GLU A 129 15.58 -5.84 -3.45
C GLU A 129 14.35 -6.07 -4.35
N ALA A 130 14.35 -7.14 -5.14
CA ALA A 130 13.24 -7.53 -5.98
C ALA A 130 11.96 -7.77 -5.17
N GLU A 131 12.05 -8.44 -4.02
CA GLU A 131 10.90 -8.66 -3.11
C GLU A 131 10.38 -7.37 -2.49
N SER A 132 11.23 -6.38 -2.25
CA SER A 132 10.83 -5.09 -1.70
C SER A 132 10.28 -4.12 -2.76
N ASN A 133 10.71 -4.26 -4.01
CA ASN A 133 10.29 -3.38 -5.10
C ASN A 133 8.98 -3.90 -5.71
N TRP A 134 7.90 -3.13 -5.53
CA TRP A 134 6.56 -3.48 -6.02
C TRP A 134 6.49 -3.66 -7.55
N PHE A 135 7.34 -2.97 -8.30
CA PHE A 135 7.37 -3.03 -9.75
C PHE A 135 8.15 -4.24 -10.29
N SER A 136 8.89 -4.96 -9.44
CA SER A 136 9.64 -6.14 -9.88
C SER A 136 8.71 -7.20 -10.46
N MET A 137 9.22 -7.99 -11.40
CA MET A 137 8.48 -9.14 -11.94
C MET A 137 8.09 -10.10 -10.82
N GLN A 138 8.97 -10.32 -9.84
CA GLN A 138 8.77 -11.22 -8.71
C GLN A 138 7.60 -10.75 -7.84
N SER A 139 7.54 -9.46 -7.49
CA SER A 139 6.45 -8.88 -6.70
C SER A 139 5.11 -8.96 -7.45
N ALA A 140 5.11 -8.61 -8.75
CA ALA A 140 3.90 -8.68 -9.55
C ALA A 140 3.35 -10.12 -9.68
N LEU A 141 4.22 -11.09 -9.95
CA LEU A 141 3.85 -12.51 -10.01
C LEU A 141 3.40 -13.05 -8.65
N LYS A 142 4.03 -12.63 -7.55
CA LYS A 142 3.64 -13.01 -6.18
C LYS A 142 2.22 -12.56 -5.87
N VAL A 143 1.91 -11.29 -6.13
CA VAL A 143 0.58 -10.72 -5.83
C VAL A 143 -0.49 -11.32 -6.74
N TYR A 144 -0.20 -11.51 -8.02
CA TYR A 144 -1.12 -12.20 -8.94
C TYR A 144 -1.31 -13.68 -8.58
N GLY A 145 -0.25 -14.39 -8.21
CA GLY A 145 -0.33 -15.77 -7.75
C GLY A 145 -1.18 -15.91 -6.48
N ALA A 146 -1.07 -14.94 -5.55
CA ALA A 146 -1.95 -14.89 -4.37
C ALA A 146 -3.42 -14.68 -4.75
N TYR A 147 -3.72 -13.85 -5.77
CA TYR A 147 -5.07 -13.67 -6.29
C TYR A 147 -5.64 -14.99 -6.85
N LEU A 148 -4.89 -15.65 -7.73
CA LEU A 148 -5.29 -16.94 -8.32
C LEU A 148 -5.42 -18.07 -7.30
N PHE A 149 -4.63 -18.01 -6.23
CA PHE A 149 -4.75 -19.00 -5.14
C PHE A 149 -6.03 -18.83 -4.33
N LEU A 150 -6.53 -17.60 -4.22
CA LEU A 150 -7.78 -17.31 -3.52
C LEU A 150 -9.01 -17.62 -4.39
N ASP A 151 -8.94 -17.35 -5.69
CA ASP A 151 -9.99 -17.60 -6.70
C ASP A 151 -10.12 -19.12 -6.95
N VAL A 152 -10.92 -19.78 -6.12
CA VAL A 152 -11.05 -21.25 -6.11
C VAL A 152 -11.95 -21.74 -7.22
N ASP A 153 -13.00 -20.98 -7.55
CA ASP A 153 -13.92 -21.33 -8.64
C ASP A 153 -13.39 -20.90 -10.02
N GLN A 154 -12.30 -20.12 -10.06
CA GLN A 154 -11.61 -19.65 -11.27
C GLN A 154 -12.51 -18.77 -12.15
N ASN A 155 -13.43 -18.04 -11.54
CA ASN A 155 -14.33 -17.13 -12.24
C ASN A 155 -13.66 -15.78 -12.57
N GLY A 156 -12.46 -15.53 -12.04
CA GLY A 156 -11.65 -14.33 -12.29
C GLY A 156 -11.94 -13.17 -11.33
N MET A 157 -12.80 -13.37 -10.33
CA MET A 157 -13.15 -12.44 -9.26
C MET A 157 -12.96 -13.13 -7.90
N LEU A 158 -12.98 -12.35 -6.81
CA LEU A 158 -12.92 -12.92 -5.46
C LEU A 158 -14.21 -12.64 -4.69
N SER A 159 -14.87 -13.71 -4.27
CA SER A 159 -15.97 -13.66 -3.31
C SER A 159 -15.50 -13.31 -1.90
N ARG A 160 -16.46 -12.97 -1.03
CA ARG A 160 -16.22 -12.77 0.40
C ARG A 160 -15.52 -13.96 1.06
N ASN A 161 -15.95 -15.17 0.70
CA ASN A 161 -15.48 -16.43 1.29
C ASN A 161 -14.06 -16.81 0.83
N GLU A 162 -13.66 -16.33 -0.34
CA GLU A 162 -12.30 -16.51 -0.84
C GLU A 162 -11.36 -15.50 -0.21
N LEU A 163 -11.74 -14.22 -0.16
CA LEU A 163 -10.93 -13.18 0.46
C LEU A 163 -10.67 -13.44 1.96
N SER A 164 -11.60 -14.10 2.67
CA SER A 164 -11.42 -14.45 4.08
C SER A 164 -10.20 -15.35 4.34
N ARG A 165 -9.69 -16.04 3.31
CA ARG A 165 -8.49 -16.90 3.38
C ARG A 165 -7.19 -16.13 3.13
N TYR A 166 -7.26 -14.83 2.85
CA TYR A 166 -6.08 -14.01 2.65
C TYR A 166 -5.16 -14.02 3.88
N GLY A 167 -3.85 -14.14 3.65
CA GLY A 167 -2.85 -14.13 4.71
C GLY A 167 -2.98 -15.33 5.65
N SER A 168 -3.24 -15.06 6.93
CA SER A 168 -3.43 -16.09 7.97
C SER A 168 -4.81 -16.75 7.94
N GLY A 169 -5.75 -16.20 7.16
CA GLY A 169 -7.17 -16.57 7.22
C GLY A 169 -7.86 -16.12 8.51
N MET A 170 -7.27 -15.19 9.25
CA MET A 170 -7.78 -14.69 10.54
C MET A 170 -8.24 -13.23 10.48
N LEU A 171 -8.52 -12.71 9.28
CA LEU A 171 -9.26 -11.47 9.10
C LEU A 171 -10.71 -11.69 9.55
N THR A 172 -11.23 -10.75 10.34
CA THR A 172 -12.58 -10.87 10.89
C THR A 172 -13.65 -10.77 9.83
N ASP A 173 -14.73 -11.52 10.00
CA ASP A 173 -15.92 -11.44 9.16
C ASP A 173 -16.45 -10.00 9.03
N VAL A 174 -16.50 -9.28 10.15
CA VAL A 174 -16.92 -7.87 10.20
C VAL A 174 -16.04 -7.00 9.29
N PHE A 175 -14.72 -7.19 9.32
CA PHE A 175 -13.82 -6.43 8.45
C PHE A 175 -14.02 -6.79 6.97
N ILE A 176 -14.10 -8.08 6.64
CA ILE A 176 -14.31 -8.53 5.26
C ILE A 176 -15.64 -7.98 4.73
N ASP A 177 -16.73 -8.02 5.50
CA ASP A 177 -18.02 -7.44 5.11
C ASP A 177 -17.89 -5.96 4.73
N ARG A 178 -17.16 -5.18 5.54
CA ARG A 178 -16.90 -3.76 5.27
C ARG A 178 -16.09 -3.54 4.00
N VAL A 179 -15.16 -4.44 3.63
CA VAL A 179 -14.45 -4.36 2.34
C VAL A 179 -15.43 -4.40 1.17
N PHE A 180 -16.36 -5.37 1.17
CA PHE A 180 -17.35 -5.55 0.10
C PHE A 180 -18.51 -4.54 0.12
N GLU A 181 -18.67 -3.82 1.23
CA GLU A 181 -19.62 -2.71 1.34
C GLU A 181 -19.04 -1.38 0.85
N GLU A 182 -17.77 -1.11 1.17
CA GLU A 182 -17.17 0.20 0.92
C GLU A 182 -16.45 0.31 -0.41
N TYR A 183 -16.03 -0.79 -1.01
CA TYR A 183 -15.25 -0.81 -2.23
C TYR A 183 -16.01 -1.40 -3.41
N GLN A 184 -15.47 -1.18 -4.61
CA GLN A 184 -16.09 -1.62 -5.84
C GLN A 184 -16.22 -3.15 -5.84
N THR A 185 -17.45 -3.62 -6.05
CA THR A 185 -17.77 -5.04 -6.20
C THR A 185 -18.75 -5.20 -7.35
N TYR A 186 -18.77 -6.38 -7.93
CA TYR A 186 -19.70 -6.77 -8.98
C TYR A 186 -20.60 -7.86 -8.43
N ARG A 187 -21.83 -7.95 -8.97
CA ARG A 187 -22.71 -9.06 -8.62
C ARG A 187 -22.46 -10.17 -9.61
N ASP A 188 -22.11 -11.35 -9.09
CA ASP A 188 -22.10 -12.53 -9.91
C ASP A 188 -23.51 -12.82 -10.42
N SER A 189 -23.59 -13.23 -11.68
CA SER A 189 -24.86 -13.40 -12.38
C SER A 189 -25.60 -14.67 -11.98
N GLU A 190 -24.89 -15.68 -11.48
CA GLU A 190 -25.46 -16.98 -11.12
C GLU A 190 -25.80 -17.06 -9.63
N SER A 191 -24.83 -16.75 -8.77
CA SER A 191 -24.95 -16.77 -7.31
C SER A 191 -25.60 -15.51 -6.73
N GLY A 192 -25.49 -14.37 -7.42
CA GLY A 192 -25.93 -13.06 -6.91
C GLY A 192 -25.02 -12.46 -5.84
N GLU A 193 -23.93 -13.14 -5.49
CA GLU A 193 -22.95 -12.70 -4.49
C GLU A 193 -22.14 -11.49 -4.98
N ARG A 194 -21.60 -10.72 -4.04
CA ARG A 194 -20.69 -9.61 -4.37
C ARG A 194 -19.27 -10.13 -4.47
N GLU A 195 -18.60 -9.80 -5.55
CA GLU A 195 -17.22 -10.20 -5.83
C GLU A 195 -16.35 -9.00 -6.18
N MET A 196 -15.06 -9.06 -5.86
CA MET A 196 -14.10 -8.00 -6.16
C MET A 196 -13.18 -8.38 -7.31
N ASP A 197 -12.82 -7.40 -8.14
CA ASP A 197 -11.87 -7.59 -9.23
C ASP A 197 -10.41 -7.50 -8.77
N TYR A 198 -9.50 -7.90 -9.65
CA TYR A 198 -8.06 -7.84 -9.41
C TYR A 198 -7.56 -6.43 -9.05
N LYS A 199 -8.13 -5.37 -9.66
CA LYS A 199 -7.75 -3.98 -9.36
C LYS A 199 -8.11 -3.58 -7.92
N THR A 200 -9.27 -4.00 -7.46
CA THR A 200 -9.74 -3.78 -6.08
C THR A 200 -8.91 -4.62 -5.10
N PHE A 201 -8.57 -5.86 -5.46
CA PHE A 201 -7.66 -6.70 -4.68
C PHE A 201 -6.25 -6.08 -4.55
N LEU A 202 -5.72 -5.48 -5.61
CA LEU A 202 -4.43 -4.78 -5.57
C LEU A 202 -4.45 -3.61 -4.58
N ASP A 203 -5.52 -2.80 -4.56
CA ASP A 203 -5.68 -1.74 -3.56
C ASP A 203 -5.70 -2.31 -2.14
N PHE A 204 -6.40 -3.43 -1.94
CA PHE A 204 -6.46 -4.13 -0.66
C PHE A 204 -5.07 -4.61 -0.21
N VAL A 205 -4.30 -5.27 -1.08
CA VAL A 205 -2.92 -5.72 -0.76
C VAL A 205 -2.02 -4.53 -0.45
N LEU A 206 -2.08 -3.47 -1.26
CA LEU A 206 -1.30 -2.24 -1.00
C LEU A 206 -1.63 -1.62 0.35
N ALA A 207 -2.90 -1.60 0.76
CA ALA A 207 -3.30 -1.16 2.09
C ALA A 207 -2.77 -2.09 3.18
N MET A 208 -2.89 -3.40 2.99
CA MET A 208 -2.46 -4.41 3.97
C MET A 208 -0.94 -4.43 4.19
N GLU A 209 -0.13 -4.18 3.17
CA GLU A 209 1.33 -4.13 3.29
C GLU A 209 1.84 -2.77 3.83
N ASN A 210 1.05 -1.71 3.70
CA ASN A 210 1.48 -0.34 4.02
C ASN A 210 0.62 0.32 5.10
N LYS A 211 0.12 -0.44 6.10
CA LYS A 211 -0.86 0.03 7.10
C LYS A 211 -0.47 1.28 7.90
N ASN A 212 0.82 1.60 7.99
CA ASN A 212 1.32 2.81 8.64
C ASN A 212 1.36 4.04 7.72
N SER A 213 1.13 3.87 6.43
CA SER A 213 1.08 4.97 5.47
C SER A 213 -0.26 5.70 5.55
N ARG A 214 -0.25 7.02 5.34
CA ARG A 214 -1.48 7.83 5.31
C ARG A 214 -2.53 7.30 4.32
N PRO A 215 -2.18 6.92 3.07
CA PRO A 215 -3.17 6.37 2.14
C PRO A 215 -3.79 5.06 2.62
N ALA A 216 -3.02 4.16 3.24
CA ALA A 216 -3.56 2.93 3.81
C ALA A 216 -4.47 3.23 5.01
N ILE A 217 -4.07 4.12 5.92
CA ILE A 217 -4.93 4.51 7.05
C ILE A 217 -6.26 5.09 6.54
N GLN A 218 -6.23 5.92 5.49
CA GLN A 218 -7.44 6.44 4.85
C GLN A 218 -8.27 5.34 4.16
N TYR A 219 -7.61 4.34 3.56
CA TYR A 219 -8.27 3.15 3.02
C TYR A 219 -9.03 2.40 4.13
N PHE A 220 -8.39 2.13 5.27
CA PHE A 220 -9.05 1.46 6.38
C PHE A 220 -10.11 2.34 7.04
N TRP A 221 -9.89 3.66 7.12
CA TRP A 221 -10.79 4.62 7.72
C TRP A 221 -12.21 4.52 7.17
N LYS A 222 -12.33 4.36 5.85
CA LYS A 222 -13.63 4.20 5.17
C LYS A 222 -14.43 3.00 5.69
N MET A 223 -13.75 1.93 6.08
CA MET A 223 -14.36 0.71 6.63
C MET A 223 -14.70 0.85 8.12
N ILE A 224 -13.82 1.47 8.91
CA ILE A 224 -13.97 1.56 10.37
C ILE A 224 -14.89 2.71 10.84
N ASP A 225 -15.01 3.80 10.09
CA ASP A 225 -15.97 4.88 10.37
C ASP A 225 -17.38 4.47 9.90
N ILE A 226 -17.91 3.41 10.52
CA ILE A 226 -19.18 2.75 10.19
C ILE A 226 -20.39 3.69 10.20
N ASN A 227 -20.31 4.78 10.96
CA ASN A 227 -21.39 5.76 11.09
C ASN A 227 -21.13 7.05 10.29
N HIS A 228 -20.01 7.12 9.55
CA HIS A 228 -19.55 8.30 8.82
C HIS A 228 -19.55 9.58 9.65
N LYS A 229 -19.15 9.48 10.92
CA LYS A 229 -19.12 10.61 11.87
C LYS A 229 -17.81 11.38 11.79
N GLY A 230 -16.79 10.86 11.09
CA GLY A 230 -15.44 11.41 11.06
C GLY A 230 -14.61 11.09 12.29
N TYR A 231 -15.08 10.18 13.15
CA TYR A 231 -14.34 9.67 14.30
C TYR A 231 -14.78 8.25 14.67
N ILE A 232 -13.88 7.49 15.28
CA ILE A 232 -14.21 6.24 15.97
C ILE A 232 -14.26 6.49 17.48
N ASP A 233 -15.23 5.88 18.14
CA ASP A 233 -15.44 5.94 19.59
C ASP A 233 -15.39 4.53 20.20
N SER A 234 -15.61 4.44 21.50
CA SER A 234 -15.64 3.16 22.23
C SER A 234 -16.61 2.15 21.60
N PHE A 235 -17.75 2.58 21.06
CA PHE A 235 -18.69 1.67 20.41
C PHE A 235 -18.08 1.02 19.17
N VAL A 236 -17.42 1.80 18.31
CA VAL A 236 -16.76 1.28 17.10
C VAL A 236 -15.65 0.30 17.46
N ILE A 237 -14.82 0.63 18.46
CA ILE A 237 -13.74 -0.25 18.93
C ILE A 237 -14.32 -1.58 19.44
N HIS A 238 -15.36 -1.53 20.28
CA HIS A 238 -16.02 -2.73 20.79
C HIS A 238 -16.63 -3.58 19.67
N TYR A 239 -17.23 -2.94 18.67
CA TYR A 239 -17.87 -3.64 17.55
C TYR A 239 -16.88 -4.49 16.76
N PHE A 240 -15.76 -3.90 16.33
CA PHE A 240 -14.72 -4.62 15.59
C PHE A 240 -13.98 -5.63 16.47
N PHE A 241 -13.58 -5.23 17.68
CA PHE A 241 -12.75 -6.07 18.53
C PHE A 241 -13.48 -7.31 19.06
N ARG A 242 -14.81 -7.25 19.25
CA ARG A 242 -15.60 -8.46 19.58
C ARG A 242 -15.50 -9.54 18.50
N ALA A 243 -15.39 -9.16 17.23
CA ALA A 243 -15.21 -10.14 16.15
C ALA A 243 -13.83 -10.81 16.24
N VAL A 244 -12.79 -10.05 16.60
CA VAL A 244 -11.45 -10.58 16.88
C VAL A 244 -11.48 -11.59 18.03
N LEU A 245 -12.11 -11.24 19.15
CA LEU A 245 -12.23 -12.14 20.31
C LEU A 245 -12.97 -13.43 19.96
N ASN A 246 -14.08 -13.36 19.23
CA ASN A 246 -14.84 -14.54 18.83
C ASN A 246 -13.99 -15.53 18.02
N MET A 247 -13.08 -15.04 17.16
CA MET A 247 -12.17 -15.92 16.42
C MET A 247 -11.11 -16.57 17.31
N LEU A 248 -10.65 -15.88 18.35
CA LEU A 248 -9.58 -16.36 19.25
C LEU A 248 -10.07 -17.20 20.42
N GLN A 249 -11.30 -16.99 20.91
CA GLN A 249 -11.86 -17.68 22.10
C GLN A 249 -11.82 -19.20 22.01
N SER A 250 -11.90 -19.76 20.80
CA SER A 250 -11.79 -21.21 20.60
C SER A 250 -10.38 -21.77 20.78
N ARG A 251 -9.35 -20.91 20.73
CA ARG A 251 -7.93 -21.28 20.72
C ARG A 251 -7.17 -20.77 21.95
N HIS A 252 -7.60 -19.66 22.56
CA HIS A 252 -6.89 -18.99 23.64
C HIS A 252 -7.88 -18.49 24.71
N PRO A 253 -7.89 -19.06 25.93
CA PRO A 253 -8.82 -18.66 26.99
C PRO A 253 -8.41 -17.37 27.72
N ASP A 254 -7.13 -17.01 27.72
CA ASP A 254 -6.56 -15.90 28.50
C ASP A 254 -6.34 -14.64 27.66
N ILE A 255 -7.38 -14.17 26.96
CA ILE A 255 -7.28 -12.97 26.10
C ILE A 255 -7.68 -11.71 26.87
N ALA A 256 -6.98 -10.60 26.63
CA ALA A 256 -7.31 -9.29 27.18
C ALA A 256 -8.78 -8.91 26.96
N SER A 257 -9.38 -8.22 27.94
CA SER A 257 -10.77 -7.79 27.84
C SER A 257 -10.94 -6.67 26.80
N VAL A 258 -12.15 -6.52 26.25
CA VAL A 258 -12.45 -5.45 25.28
C VAL A 258 -12.18 -4.07 25.89
N ASP A 259 -12.44 -3.89 27.19
CA ASP A 259 -12.25 -2.62 27.87
C ASP A 259 -10.76 -2.28 28.03
N ASP A 260 -9.91 -3.25 28.36
CA ASP A 260 -8.46 -3.06 28.46
C ASP A 260 -7.86 -2.68 27.10
N VAL A 261 -8.25 -3.39 26.03
CA VAL A 261 -7.76 -3.11 24.67
C VAL A 261 -8.25 -1.75 24.17
N LYS A 262 -9.48 -1.36 24.51
CA LYS A 262 -10.00 -0.02 24.20
C LYS A 262 -9.15 1.04 24.89
N ASP A 263 -8.88 0.90 26.18
CA ASP A 263 -8.07 1.87 26.93
C ASP A 263 -6.64 1.93 26.37
N GLU A 264 -6.04 0.79 26.03
CA GLU A 264 -4.72 0.72 25.36
C GLU A 264 -4.73 1.44 23.99
N ILE A 265 -5.79 1.29 23.19
CA ILE A 265 -5.93 2.00 21.91
C ILE A 265 -5.99 3.51 22.12
N PHE A 266 -6.77 4.00 23.08
CA PHE A 266 -6.81 5.44 23.38
C PHE A 266 -5.47 5.97 23.88
N ASP A 267 -4.76 5.19 24.70
CA ASP A 267 -3.43 5.54 25.20
C ASP A 267 -2.34 5.52 24.12
N MET A 268 -2.43 4.60 23.15
CA MET A 268 -1.55 4.55 21.99
C MET A 268 -1.76 5.74 21.06
N VAL A 269 -3.02 6.10 20.78
CA VAL A 269 -3.35 7.14 19.81
C VAL A 269 -3.14 8.53 20.40
N LYS A 270 -3.44 8.72 21.70
CA LYS A 270 -3.41 10.03 22.39
C LYS A 270 -4.20 11.09 21.61
N SER A 271 -5.45 10.74 21.28
CA SER A 271 -6.32 11.59 20.48
C SER A 271 -6.57 12.95 21.11
N LYS A 272 -6.83 13.95 20.28
CA LYS A 272 -7.12 15.34 20.72
C LYS A 272 -8.39 15.42 21.57
N ASP A 273 -9.39 14.60 21.25
CA ASP A 273 -10.58 14.38 22.07
C ASP A 273 -10.43 13.03 22.81
N PRO A 274 -10.52 13.00 24.16
CA PRO A 274 -10.31 11.77 24.93
C PRO A 274 -11.30 10.63 24.63
N CYS A 275 -12.43 10.92 23.99
CA CYS A 275 -13.45 9.92 23.69
C CYS A 275 -13.59 9.65 22.18
N LYS A 276 -12.80 10.30 21.34
CA LYS A 276 -12.90 10.21 19.88
C LYS A 276 -11.53 10.20 19.24
N ILE A 277 -11.30 9.21 18.39
CA ILE A 277 -10.12 9.13 17.55
C ILE A 277 -10.54 9.56 16.13
N SER A 278 -9.85 10.52 15.54
CA SER A 278 -10.00 10.91 14.12
C SER A 278 -8.98 10.21 13.23
N VAL A 279 -9.16 10.30 11.90
CA VAL A 279 -8.17 9.79 10.95
C VAL A 279 -6.83 10.51 11.09
N GLU A 280 -6.85 11.82 11.36
CA GLU A 280 -5.63 12.59 11.64
C GLU A 280 -4.91 12.09 12.90
N ASP A 281 -5.64 11.72 13.96
CA ASP A 281 -5.02 11.20 15.18
C ASP A 281 -4.30 9.86 14.91
N LEU A 282 -4.92 8.95 14.13
CA LEU A 282 -4.28 7.67 13.73
C LEU A 282 -3.04 7.87 12.86
N VAL A 283 -3.03 8.89 12.00
CA VAL A 283 -1.86 9.21 11.17
C VAL A 283 -0.75 9.84 12.02
N GLU A 284 -1.09 10.74 12.94
CA GLU A 284 -0.13 11.48 13.76
C GLU A 284 0.51 10.62 14.86
N CYS A 285 -0.21 9.63 15.41
CA CYS A 285 0.28 8.78 16.50
C CYS A 285 1.39 7.80 16.07
N ARG A 286 1.58 7.58 14.76
CA ARG A 286 2.54 6.61 14.18
C ARG A 286 2.32 5.14 14.59
N GLN A 287 1.22 4.85 15.26
CA GLN A 287 0.76 3.50 15.63
C GLN A 287 -0.55 3.13 14.93
N GLY A 288 -1.00 3.93 13.96
CA GLY A 288 -2.26 3.70 13.25
C GLY A 288 -2.36 2.32 12.62
N GLY A 289 -1.28 1.81 12.03
CA GLY A 289 -1.28 0.47 11.44
C GLY A 289 -1.42 -0.65 12.48
N THR A 290 -0.83 -0.48 13.67
CA THR A 290 -0.97 -1.40 14.80
C THR A 290 -2.42 -1.42 15.28
N VAL A 291 -3.00 -0.25 15.58
CA VAL A 291 -4.39 -0.10 16.02
C VAL A 291 -5.35 -0.73 15.00
N LEU A 292 -5.19 -0.41 13.73
CA LEU A 292 -6.01 -0.98 12.65
C LEU A 292 -5.88 -2.51 12.60
N SER A 293 -4.67 -3.06 12.75
CA SER A 293 -4.46 -4.51 12.72
C SER A 293 -5.11 -5.21 13.90
N MET A 294 -5.04 -4.63 15.10
CA MET A 294 -5.71 -5.17 16.30
C MET A 294 -7.23 -5.24 16.15
N LEU A 295 -7.83 -4.32 15.38
CA LEU A 295 -9.27 -4.27 15.17
C LEU A 295 -9.77 -5.23 14.08
N ILE A 296 -8.94 -5.61 13.12
CA ILE A 296 -9.40 -6.32 11.90
C ILE A 296 -8.86 -7.75 11.75
N ASP A 297 -7.74 -8.08 12.39
CA ASP A 297 -7.00 -9.34 12.20
C ASP A 297 -6.67 -9.99 13.56
N ALA A 298 -7.27 -11.14 13.80
CA ALA A 298 -7.09 -11.88 15.05
C ALA A 298 -5.67 -12.43 15.23
N ALA A 299 -4.97 -12.80 14.15
CA ALA A 299 -3.57 -13.22 14.23
C ALA A 299 -2.65 -12.03 14.51
N ALA A 300 -2.98 -10.84 14.00
CA ALA A 300 -2.22 -9.63 14.30
C ALA A 300 -2.41 -9.20 15.76
N PHE A 301 -3.64 -9.23 16.27
CA PHE A 301 -3.91 -8.96 17.68
C PHE A 301 -3.19 -9.95 18.59
N TRP A 302 -3.27 -11.26 18.32
CA TRP A 302 -2.60 -12.27 19.15
C TRP A 302 -1.08 -12.05 19.23
N ARG A 303 -0.43 -11.72 18.10
CA ARG A 303 1.01 -11.38 18.07
C ARG A 303 1.32 -10.12 18.86
N TYR A 304 0.43 -9.13 18.83
CA TYR A 304 0.59 -7.90 19.58
C TYR A 304 0.45 -8.13 21.09
N ASP A 305 -0.56 -8.89 21.50
CA ASP A 305 -0.84 -9.23 22.90
C ASP A 305 0.31 -10.05 23.52
N ASN A 306 0.91 -10.96 22.74
CA ASN A 306 2.01 -11.83 23.19
C ASN A 306 3.41 -11.28 22.85
N ARG A 307 3.52 -10.01 22.44
CA ARG A 307 4.79 -9.43 21.93
C ARG A 307 5.94 -9.52 22.92
N GLU A 308 5.65 -9.36 24.21
CA GLU A 308 6.69 -9.38 25.25
C GLU A 308 7.26 -10.79 25.45
N SER A 309 6.40 -11.82 25.46
CA SER A 309 6.84 -13.22 25.54
C SER A 309 7.63 -13.65 24.32
N LEU A 310 7.16 -13.27 23.12
CA LEU A 310 7.82 -13.61 21.86
C LEU A 310 9.20 -12.95 21.72
N MET A 311 9.40 -11.75 22.28
CA MET A 311 10.72 -11.10 22.31
C MET A 311 11.69 -11.85 23.24
N MET A 312 11.22 -12.35 24.39
CA MET A 312 12.05 -13.12 25.32
C MET A 312 12.49 -14.47 24.71
N GLU A 313 11.62 -15.13 23.96
CA GLU A 313 11.95 -16.41 23.30
C GLU A 313 13.01 -16.23 22.18
N GLN A 314 12.98 -15.12 21.45
CA GLN A 314 13.98 -14.84 20.41
C GLN A 314 15.36 -14.52 21.01
N ASP A 315 15.40 -13.80 22.13
CA ASP A 315 16.66 -13.49 22.82
C ASP A 315 17.32 -14.75 23.42
N ASP A 316 16.54 -15.77 23.78
CA ASP A 316 17.05 -17.06 24.31
C ASP A 316 17.55 -18.01 23.20
N ASP A 317 16.98 -17.97 21.99
CA ASP A 317 17.42 -18.79 20.84
C ASP A 317 18.69 -18.24 20.17
N ASP A 318 19.02 -16.96 20.37
CA ASP A 318 20.23 -16.29 19.86
C ASP A 318 21.44 -16.36 20.83
N LEU A 319 21.33 -17.09 21.96
CA LEU A 319 22.38 -17.31 22.98
C LEU A 319 23.04 -18.70 22.91
#